data_AF-A0A544VXL3-F1
#
_entry.id   AF-A0A544VXL3-F1
#
_cell.length_a   1.000
_cell.length_b   1.000
_cell.length_c   1.000
_cell.angle_alpha   90.00
_cell.angle_beta   90.00
_cell.angle_gamma   90.00
#
_symmetry.space_group_name_H-M   'P 1'
#
loop_
_entity.id
_entity.type
_entity.pdbx_description
1 polymer ?
#
loop_
_entity_poly.entity_id
_entity_poly.type
_entity_poly.pdbx_seq_one_letter_code
_entity_poly.pdbx_strand_id
1 'polypeptide(L)'
;MADNILYNFGANAGSLTDINGMLNNIQEVRQDIGSIFTTLMSVYEGEGATALSAAHQKIDGMLDEAVNTTVNTQKQAQDQQDAMQSLDRANAAAF
;
A
#
# COMPACT_ATOMS: atom_id res chain seq x y z
N MET A 1 3.41 -34.41 18.13
CA MET A 1 3.23 -33.08 18.76
C MET A 1 3.25 -32.09 17.62
N ALA A 2 2.07 -31.77 17.07
CA ALA A 2 1.97 -30.76 16.03
C ALA A 2 2.33 -29.42 16.68
N ASP A 3 3.48 -28.89 16.31
CA ASP A 3 3.91 -27.57 16.73
C ASP A 3 2.83 -26.59 16.24
N ASN A 4 2.10 -26.02 17.19
CA ASN A 4 0.90 -25.25 16.94
C ASN A 4 1.35 -23.92 16.33
N ILE A 5 1.58 -23.90 15.01
CA ILE A 5 1.77 -22.68 14.25
C ILE A 5 0.46 -21.89 14.41
N LEU A 6 0.41 -21.06 15.45
CA LEU A 6 -0.72 -20.21 15.78
C LEU A 6 -0.77 -19.10 14.72
N TYR A 7 -1.34 -19.42 13.57
CA TYR A 7 -1.50 -18.46 12.49
C TYR A 7 -2.70 -17.57 12.80
N ASN A 8 -2.44 -16.30 13.08
CA ASN A 8 -3.47 -15.35 13.50
C ASN A 8 -4.19 -14.76 12.28
N PHE A 9 -5.10 -15.53 11.70
CA PHE A 9 -5.92 -15.12 10.56
C PHE A 9 -6.72 -13.82 10.83
N GLY A 10 -7.16 -13.61 12.07
CA GLY A 10 -7.89 -12.40 12.47
C GLY A 10 -7.02 -11.14 12.43
N ALA A 11 -5.80 -11.21 12.95
CA ALA A 11 -4.84 -10.10 12.86
C ALA A 11 -4.47 -9.79 11.40
N ASN A 12 -4.29 -10.82 10.56
CA ASN A 12 -3.99 -10.59 9.14
C ASN A 12 -5.18 -9.99 8.37
N ALA A 13 -6.42 -10.39 8.66
CA ALA A 13 -7.62 -9.80 8.05
C ALA A 13 -7.83 -8.33 8.44
N GLY A 14 -7.55 -7.98 9.70
CA GLY A 14 -7.53 -6.58 10.17
C GLY A 14 -6.52 -5.74 9.41
N SER A 15 -5.28 -6.21 9.32
CA SER A 15 -4.20 -5.52 8.59
C SER A 15 -4.53 -5.30 7.11
N LEU A 16 -5.21 -6.24 6.44
CA LEU A 16 -5.65 -6.08 5.05
C LEU A 16 -6.71 -4.97 4.88
N THR A 17 -7.59 -4.79 5.88
CA THR A 17 -8.59 -3.72 5.88
C THR A 17 -7.92 -2.37 6.10
N ASP A 18 -6.98 -2.30 7.03
CA ASP A 18 -6.18 -1.10 7.30
C ASP A 18 -5.37 -0.69 6.07
N ILE A 19 -4.79 -1.65 5.35
CA ILE A 19 -4.08 -1.44 4.08
C ILE A 19 -4.98 -0.76 3.04
N ASN A 20 -6.22 -1.23 2.85
CA ASN A 20 -7.15 -0.59 1.92
C ASN A 20 -7.50 0.84 2.34
N GLY A 21 -7.65 1.08 3.65
CA GLY A 21 -7.81 2.44 4.19
C GLY A 21 -6.62 3.33 3.88
N MET A 22 -5.38 2.82 4.07
CA MET A 22 -4.16 3.55 3.72
C MET A 22 -4.07 3.87 2.22
N LEU A 23 -4.46 2.95 1.34
CA LEU A 23 -4.45 3.19 -0.12
C LEU A 23 -5.40 4.34 -0.50
N ASN A 24 -6.60 4.38 0.09
CA ASN A 24 -7.54 5.49 -0.13
C ASN A 24 -6.95 6.81 0.36
N ASN A 25 -6.37 6.84 1.56
CA ASN A 25 -5.74 8.04 2.11
C ASN A 25 -4.58 8.53 1.22
N ILE A 26 -3.78 7.61 0.65
CA ILE A 26 -2.69 7.97 -0.28
C ILE A 26 -3.26 8.62 -1.55
N GLN A 27 -4.39 8.12 -2.08
CA GLN A 27 -5.02 8.74 -3.25
C GLN A 27 -5.58 10.14 -2.95
N GLU A 28 -6.18 10.34 -1.78
CA GLU A 28 -6.65 11.67 -1.34
C GLU A 28 -5.48 12.65 -1.22
N VAL A 29 -4.42 12.25 -0.51
CA VAL A 29 -3.20 13.06 -0.35
C VAL A 29 -2.59 13.42 -1.70
N ARG A 30 -2.60 12.49 -2.67
CA ARG A 30 -2.10 12.75 -4.04
C ARG A 30 -2.92 13.83 -4.75
N GLN A 31 -4.25 13.80 -4.62
CA GLN A 31 -5.12 14.82 -5.22
C GLN A 31 -4.92 16.20 -4.58
N ASP A 32 -4.78 16.24 -3.26
CA ASP A 32 -4.51 17.47 -2.52
C ASP A 32 -3.16 18.07 -2.93
N ILE A 33 -2.12 17.25 -2.99
CA ILE A 33 -0.78 17.67 -3.44
C ILE A 33 -0.86 18.21 -4.87
N GLY A 34 -1.49 17.50 -5.80
CA GLY A 34 -1.66 17.97 -7.18
C GLY A 34 -2.36 19.33 -7.28
N SER A 35 -3.38 19.54 -6.44
CA SER A 35 -4.12 20.81 -6.36
C SER A 35 -3.25 21.96 -5.82
N ILE A 36 -2.45 21.69 -4.79
CA ILE A 36 -1.49 22.66 -4.23
C ILE A 36 -0.43 23.03 -5.29
N PHE A 37 0.16 22.03 -5.95
CA PHE A 37 1.17 22.27 -6.98
C PHE A 37 0.61 23.03 -8.18
N THR A 38 -0.63 22.73 -8.60
CA THR A 38 -1.32 23.51 -9.65
C THR A 38 -1.47 24.97 -9.26
N THR A 39 -1.87 25.23 -8.01
CA THR A 39 -2.01 26.59 -7.49
C THR A 39 -0.66 27.31 -7.44
N LEU A 40 0.37 26.66 -6.93
CA LEU A 40 1.72 27.23 -6.82
C LEU A 40 2.35 27.50 -8.20
N MET A 41 2.16 26.61 -9.17
CA MET A 41 2.64 26.81 -10.55
C MET A 41 1.95 27.99 -11.26
N SER A 42 0.78 28.43 -10.80
CA SER A 42 0.13 29.63 -11.37
C SER A 42 0.80 30.94 -10.96
N VAL A 43 1.63 30.93 -9.91
CA VAL A 43 2.26 32.13 -9.33
C VAL A 43 3.77 32.13 -9.53
N TYR A 44 4.39 30.95 -9.58
CA TYR A 44 5.82 30.81 -9.80
C TYR A 44 6.14 30.78 -11.30
N GLU A 45 7.13 31.59 -11.70
CA GLU A 45 7.69 31.61 -13.06
C GLU A 45 9.20 31.35 -13.04
N GLY A 46 9.78 31.09 -14.21
CA GLY A 46 11.23 30.91 -14.38
C GLY A 46 11.80 29.71 -13.61
N GLU A 47 12.98 29.86 -13.01
CA GLU A 47 13.65 28.78 -12.28
C GLU A 47 12.84 28.22 -11.11
N GLY A 48 12.02 29.06 -10.47
CA GLY A 48 11.15 28.65 -9.37
C GLY A 48 10.07 27.66 -9.82
N ALA A 49 9.48 27.87 -11.01
CA ALA A 49 8.51 26.95 -11.60
C ALA A 49 9.15 25.59 -11.94
N THR A 50 10.38 25.60 -12.48
CA THR A 50 11.11 24.38 -12.81
C THR A 50 11.43 23.56 -11.55
N ALA A 51 11.93 24.21 -10.49
CA ALA A 51 12.22 23.55 -9.22
C ALA A 51 10.94 22.98 -8.58
N LEU A 52 9.84 23.73 -8.64
CA LEU A 52 8.55 23.30 -8.14
C LEU A 52 8.02 22.08 -8.92
N SER A 53 8.11 22.09 -10.25
CA SER A 53 7.74 20.95 -11.09
C SER A 53 8.58 19.71 -10.77
N ALA A 54 9.88 19.86 -10.54
CA ALA A 54 10.76 18.75 -10.15
C ALA A 54 10.40 18.18 -8.78
N ALA A 55 10.05 19.06 -7.82
CA ALA A 55 9.58 18.65 -6.50
C ALA A 55 8.25 17.87 -6.59
N HIS A 56 7.32 18.32 -7.44
CA HIS A 56 6.05 17.64 -7.69
C HIS A 56 6.28 16.21 -8.17
N GLN A 57 7.07 16.05 -9.24
CA GLN A 57 7.40 14.73 -9.80
C GLN A 57 8.07 13.80 -8.79
N LYS A 58 8.94 14.35 -7.93
CA LYS A 58 9.59 13.57 -6.88
C LYS A 58 8.58 13.06 -5.85
N ILE A 59 7.62 13.89 -5.46
CA ILE A 59 6.57 13.51 -4.53
C ILE A 59 5.66 12.45 -5.15
N ASP A 60 5.28 12.60 -6.42
CA ASP A 60 4.50 11.59 -7.14
C ASP A 60 5.22 10.23 -7.14
N GLY A 61 6.53 10.23 -7.43
CA GLY A 61 7.33 9.01 -7.39
C GLY A 61 7.35 8.35 -6.01
N MET A 62 7.45 9.14 -4.93
CA MET A 62 7.40 8.63 -3.55
C MET A 62 6.02 8.03 -3.22
N LEU A 63 4.93 8.66 -3.68
CA LEU A 63 3.58 8.17 -3.48
C LEU A 63 3.34 6.87 -4.27
N ASP A 64 3.87 6.75 -5.47
CA ASP A 64 3.80 5.53 -6.27
C ASP A 64 4.58 4.38 -5.63
N GLU A 65 5.76 4.65 -5.08
CA GLU A 65 6.54 3.64 -4.35
C GLU A 65 5.82 3.17 -3.09
N ALA A 66 5.17 4.09 -2.35
CA ALA A 66 4.35 3.75 -1.20
C ALA A 66 3.17 2.84 -1.60
N VAL A 67 2.42 3.20 -2.65
CA VAL A 67 1.31 2.38 -3.17
C VAL A 67 1.80 0.99 -3.57
N ASN A 68 2.89 0.92 -4.35
CA ASN A 68 3.44 -0.37 -4.81
C ASN A 68 3.90 -1.25 -3.63
N THR A 69 4.55 -0.67 -2.63
CA THR A 69 4.96 -1.40 -1.42
C THR A 69 3.76 -1.95 -0.67
N THR A 70 2.71 -1.14 -0.51
CA THR A 70 1.48 -1.53 0.15
C THR A 70 0.75 -2.65 -0.60
N VAL A 71 0.60 -2.53 -1.92
CA VAL A 71 -0.02 -3.57 -2.78
C VAL A 71 0.78 -4.87 -2.75
N ASN A 72 2.10 -4.80 -2.83
CA ASN A 72 2.95 -5.99 -2.76
C ASN A 72 2.85 -6.69 -1.40
N THR A 73 2.84 -5.92 -0.31
CA THR A 73 2.64 -6.46 1.05
C THR A 73 1.27 -7.13 1.18
N GLN A 74 0.22 -6.51 0.62
CA GLN A 74 -1.13 -7.06 0.59
C GLN A 74 -1.18 -8.40 -0.13
N LYS A 75 -0.58 -8.47 -1.32
CA LYS A 75 -0.52 -9.69 -2.13
C LYS A 75 0.21 -10.82 -1.40
N GLN A 76 1.36 -10.53 -0.81
CA GLN A 76 2.12 -11.50 -0.02
C GLN A 76 1.29 -12.03 1.17
N ALA A 77 0.56 -11.15 1.86
CA ALA A 77 -0.30 -11.56 2.96
C ALA A 77 -1.46 -12.47 2.48
N GLN A 78 -2.06 -12.20 1.32
CA GLN A 78 -3.09 -13.05 0.70
C GLN A 78 -2.52 -14.41 0.28
N ASP A 79 -1.40 -14.42 -0.45
CA ASP A 79 -0.75 -15.65 -0.93
C ASP A 79 -0.38 -16.57 0.26
N GLN A 80 0.08 -16.00 1.37
CA GLN A 80 0.35 -16.76 2.59
C GLN A 80 -0.92 -17.32 3.26
N GLN A 81 -2.02 -16.57 3.28
CA GLN A 81 -3.30 -17.06 3.81
C GLN A 81 -3.81 -18.25 2.98
N ASP A 82 -3.76 -18.17 1.66
CA ASP A 82 -4.22 -19.22 0.76
C ASP A 82 -3.36 -20.48 0.88
N ALA A 83 -2.04 -20.32 0.95
CA ALA A 83 -1.11 -21.43 1.17
C ALA A 83 -1.38 -22.14 2.50
N MET A 84 -1.58 -21.38 3.59
CA MET A 84 -1.93 -21.91 4.90
C MET A 84 -3.26 -22.67 4.91
N GLN A 85 -4.32 -22.09 4.33
CA GLN A 85 -5.62 -22.78 4.25
C GLN A 85 -5.58 -24.06 3.41
N SER A 86 -4.72 -24.09 2.38
CA SER A 86 -4.49 -25.28 1.56
C SER A 86 -3.77 -26.37 2.37
N LEU A 87 -2.72 -25.99 3.11
CA LEU A 87 -1.98 -26.91 3.99
C LEU A 87 -2.85 -27.45 5.12
N ASP A 88 -3.67 -26.60 5.76
CA ASP A 88 -4.61 -27.03 6.80
C ASP A 88 -5.64 -28.01 6.25
N ARG A 89 -6.20 -27.76 5.06
CA ARG A 89 -7.11 -28.70 4.40
C ARG A 89 -6.45 -30.03 4.06
N ALA A 90 -5.23 -30.00 3.54
CA ALA A 90 -4.47 -31.21 3.22
C ALA A 90 -4.14 -32.03 4.48
N ASN A 91 -3.72 -31.37 5.55
CA ASN A 91 -3.41 -32.00 6.83
C ASN A 91 -4.67 -32.52 7.54
N ALA A 92 -5.78 -31.79 7.51
CA ALA A 92 -7.06 -32.21 8.09
C ALA A 92 -7.70 -33.37 7.32
N ALA A 93 -7.44 -33.50 6.02
CA ALA A 93 -7.89 -34.63 5.20
C ALA A 93 -6.99 -35.87 5.33
N ALA A 94 -5.80 -35.74 5.92
CA ALA A 94 -4.85 -36.82 6.15
C ALA A 94 -5.04 -37.53 7.51
N PHE A 95 -6.00 -37.08 8.32
CA PHE A 95 -6.47 -37.70 9.57
C PHE A 95 -7.92 -38.17 9.41
#